data_AF-A0A970N2A6-F1
#
_entry.id   AF-A0A970N2A6-F1
#
_cell.length_a   1.000
_cell.length_b   1.000
_cell.length_c   1.000
_cell.angle_alpha   90.00
_cell.angle_beta   90.00
_cell.angle_gamma   90.00
#
_symmetry.space_group_name_H-M   'P 1'
#
loop_
_entity.id
_entity.type
_entity.pdbx_description
1 polymer ?
#
loop_
_entity_poly.entity_id
_entity_poly.type
_entity_poly.pdbx_seq_one_letter_code
_entity_poly.pdbx_strand_id
1 'polypeptide(L)' 'MNKPVAVVRRDIIAATGPSIYGISRMDKVRSPKNEIFTFLGVCEGIVYLERDDKTKGKAFEEVDSELFAKWRKVQT' A
#
# COMPACT_ATOMS: atom_id res chain seq x y z
N MET A 1 -20.88 20.94 -2.26
CA MET A 1 -19.73 20.57 -3.12
C MET A 1 -19.23 19.20 -2.67
N ASN A 2 -19.60 18.14 -3.39
CA ASN A 2 -19.09 16.79 -3.14
C ASN A 2 -17.63 16.73 -3.59
N LYS A 3 -16.68 16.87 -2.66
CA LYS A 3 -15.29 16.51 -2.97
C LYS A 3 -15.27 15.03 -3.37
N PRO A 4 -14.55 14.64 -4.43
CA PRO A 4 -14.46 13.23 -4.82
C PRO A 4 -13.86 12.43 -3.67
N VAL A 5 -14.51 11.33 -3.28
CA VAL A 5 -14.04 10.39 -2.24
C VAL A 5 -12.60 9.92 -2.51
N ALA A 6 -12.18 9.88 -3.78
CA ALA A 6 -10.83 9.56 -4.21
C ALA A 6 -9.76 10.58 -3.79
N VAL A 7 -10.13 11.87 -3.65
CA VAL A 7 -9.19 12.93 -3.25
C VAL A 7 -8.93 12.85 -1.74
N VAL A 8 -9.97 12.60 -0.94
CA VAL A 8 -9.86 12.53 0.52
C VAL A 8 -8.98 11.35 0.98
N ARG A 9 -9.03 10.20 0.30
CA ARG A 9 -8.18 9.04 0.65
C ARG A 9 -6.71 9.21 0.28
N ARG A 10 -6.40 9.97 -0.77
CA ARG A 10 -5.00 10.29 -1.11
C ARG A 10 -4.37 11.18 -0.05
N ASP A 11 -5.11 12.13 0.50
CA ASP A 11 -4.59 13.06 1.51
C ASP A 11 -4.36 12.40 2.89
N ILE A 12 -5.21 11.45 3.30
CA ILE A 12 -5.08 10.77 4.60
C ILE A 12 -3.77 9.98 4.70
N ILE A 13 -3.28 9.41 3.60
CA ILE A 13 -2.02 8.64 3.58
C ILE A 13 -0.84 9.52 3.10
N ALA A 14 -1.10 10.73 2.59
CA ALA A 14 -0.06 11.56 2.00
C ALA A 14 0.88 12.24 3.00
N ALA A 15 0.45 12.44 4.25
CA ALA A 15 1.18 13.27 5.20
C ALA A 15 1.95 12.49 6.28
N THR A 16 1.57 11.25 6.58
CA THR A 16 2.11 10.55 7.76
C THR A 16 2.05 9.03 7.58
N GLY A 17 3.16 8.41 7.22
CA GLY A 17 3.28 6.97 7.28
C GLY A 17 4.76 6.56 7.34
N PRO A 18 5.23 5.94 8.43
CA PRO A 18 6.62 5.50 8.53
C PRO A 18 6.94 4.45 7.47
N SER A 19 8.18 4.44 6.97
CA SER A 19 8.71 3.29 6.25
C SER A 19 8.72 2.07 7.17
N ILE A 20 8.42 0.88 6.66
CA ILE A 20 8.49 -0.37 7.42
C ILE A 20 9.36 -1.37 6.69
N TYR A 21 10.24 -2.08 7.41
CA TYR A 21 11.15 -3.09 6.82
C TYR A 21 12.00 -2.57 5.64
N GLY A 22 12.37 -1.28 5.66
CA GLY A 22 13.11 -0.64 4.56
C GLY A 22 12.27 -0.35 3.30
N ILE A 23 10.96 -0.51 3.37
CA ILE A 23 10.00 -0.17 2.31
C ILE A 23 9.45 1.22 2.60
N SER A 24 9.63 2.11 1.63
CA SER A 24 9.19 3.49 1.66
C SER A 24 7.92 3.67 0.84
N ARG A 25 7.18 4.76 1.10
CA ARG A 25 6.01 5.14 0.31
C ARG A 25 6.36 5.18 -1.18
N MET A 26 5.42 4.71 -2.00
CA MET A 26 5.54 4.51 -3.45
C MET A 26 6.46 3.37 -3.90
N ASP A 27 7.17 2.69 -2.99
CA ASP A 27 7.92 1.50 -3.38
C ASP A 27 6.96 0.42 -3.90
N LYS A 28 7.42 -0.27 -4.95
CA LYS A 28 6.74 -1.47 -5.41
C LYS A 28 7.10 -2.64 -4.51
N VAL A 29 6.08 -3.39 -4.12
CA VAL A 29 6.21 -4.58 -3.28
C VAL A 29 5.46 -5.73 -3.92
N ARG A 30 5.98 -6.93 -3.69
CA ARG A 30 5.44 -8.17 -4.23
C ARG A 30 4.84 -9.00 -3.09
N SER A 31 3.60 -9.42 -3.28
CA SER A 31 2.92 -10.32 -2.36
C SER A 31 3.46 -11.75 -2.49
N PRO A 32 3.22 -12.63 -1.50
CA PRO A 32 3.52 -14.06 -1.61
C PRO A 32 2.84 -14.76 -2.80
N LYS A 33 1.78 -14.17 -3.35
CA LYS A 33 1.08 -14.67 -4.55
C LYS A 33 1.67 -14.12 -5.86
N ASN A 34 2.83 -13.48 -5.80
CA ASN A 34 3.54 -12.90 -6.94
C ASN A 34 2.78 -11.73 -7.61
N GLU A 35 1.90 -11.05 -6.86
CA GLU A 35 1.19 -9.86 -7.32
C GLU A 35 1.95 -8.60 -6.89
N ILE A 36 1.90 -7.55 -7.71
CA ILE A 36 2.63 -6.31 -7.48
C ILE A 36 1.68 -5.23 -6.94
N PHE A 37 2.14 -4.53 -5.92
CA PHE A 37 1.44 -3.45 -5.27
C PHE A 37 2.39 -2.27 -5.06
N THR A 38 1.81 -1.09 -4.87
CA THR A 38 2.47 0.12 -4.45
C THR A 38 2.23 0.29 -2.96
N PHE A 39 3.29 0.38 -2.16
CA PHE A 39 3.19 0.65 -0.73
C PHE A 39 2.77 2.11 -0.51
N LEU A 40 1.65 2.32 0.19
CA LEU A 40 1.14 3.66 0.45
C LEU A 40 1.55 4.15 1.84
N GLY A 41 1.63 3.25 2.82
CA GLY A 41 2.01 3.58 4.20
C GLY A 41 1.54 2.54 5.19
N VAL A 42 1.79 2.80 6.48
CA VAL A 42 1.29 2.01 7.59
C VAL A 42 0.62 2.93 8.62
N CYS A 43 -0.51 2.50 9.17
CA CYS A 43 -1.22 3.19 10.26
C CYS A 43 -1.78 2.12 11.21
N GLU A 44 -1.58 2.28 12.52
CA GLU A 44 -2.12 1.37 13.56
C GLU A 44 -1.84 -0.13 13.29
N GLY A 45 -0.67 -0.46 12.76
CA GLY A 45 -0.28 -1.84 12.43
C GLY A 45 -0.87 -2.37 11.12
N ILE A 46 -1.66 -1.57 10.38
CA ILE A 46 -2.21 -1.92 9.07
C ILE A 46 -1.41 -1.24 7.97
N VAL A 47 -0.95 -2.05 7.01
CA VAL A 47 -0.25 -1.63 5.80
C VAL A 47 -1.25 -1.41 4.68
N TYR A 48 -1.20 -0.22 4.08
CA TYR A 48 -2.06 0.18 2.97
C TYR A 48 -1.31 0.06 1.65
N LEU A 49 -1.95 -0.61 0.69
CA LEU A 49 -1.37 -0.97 -0.60
C LEU A 49 -2.31 -0.60 -1.74
N GLU A 50 -1.76 -0.11 -2.84
CA GLU A 50 -2.50 0.01 -4.11
C GLU A 50 -2.03 -1.08 -5.07
N ARG A 51 -2.95 -1.91 -5.53
CA ARG A 51 -2.69 -2.95 -6.52
C ARG A 51 -2.31 -2.31 -7.85
N ASP A 52 -1.23 -2.80 -8.46
CA ASP A 52 -0.75 -2.28 -9.75
C ASP A 52 -1.69 -2.73 -10.89
N ASP A 53 -2.06 -4.02 -10.86
CA ASP A 53 -3.03 -4.61 -11.80
C ASP A 53 -4.45 -4.56 -11.23
N LYS A 54 -5.19 -3.50 -11.59
CA LYS A 54 -6.55 -3.24 -11.11
C LYS A 54 -7.60 -4.22 -11.64
N THR A 55 -7.25 -5.12 -12.56
CA THR A 55 -8.17 -6.14 -13.09
C THR A 55 -8.27 -7.36 -12.18
N LYS A 56 -7.27 -7.56 -11.30
CA LYS A 56 -7.14 -8.76 -10.44
C LYS A 56 -7.88 -8.66 -9.10
N GLY A 57 -8.60 -7.58 -8.84
CA GLY A 57 -9.38 -7.43 -7.61
C GLY A 57 -9.56 -5.99 -7.18
N LYS A 58 -9.68 -5.78 -5.86
CA LYS A 58 -9.81 -4.44 -5.29
C LYS A 58 -8.54 -3.64 -5.54
N ALA A 59 -8.71 -2.38 -5.94
CA ALA A 59 -7.60 -1.46 -6.22
C ALA A 59 -6.77 -1.14 -4.96
N PHE A 60 -7.40 -1.12 -3.80
CA PHE A 60 -6.73 -0.89 -2.51
C PHE A 60 -6.87 -2.11 -1.62
N GLU A 61 -5.79 -2.44 -0.93
CA GLU A 61 -5.70 -3.58 -0.04
C GLU A 61 -5.07 -3.16 1.29
N GLU A 62 -5.60 -3.71 2.36
CA GLU A 62 -5.19 -3.46 3.74
C GLU A 62 -4.66 -4.79 4.28
N VAL A 63 -3.42 -4.80 4.77
CA VAL A 63 -2.73 -6.01 5.21
C VAL A 63 -2.12 -5.73 6.57
N ASP A 64 -2.28 -6.65 7.51
CA ASP A 64 -1.60 -6.56 8.80
C ASP A 64 -0.08 -6.49 8.62
N SER A 65 0.60 -5.62 9.37
CA SER A 65 2.05 -5.40 9.27
C SER A 65 2.88 -6.66 9.56
N GLU A 66 2.37 -7.61 10.35
CA GLU A 66 3.01 -8.90 10.60
C GLU A 66 2.91 -9.81 9.36
N LEU A 67 1.77 -9.81 8.68
CA LEU A 67 1.61 -10.54 7.42
C LEU A 67 2.41 -9.89 6.29
N PHE A 68 2.50 -8.57 6.30
CA PHE A 68 3.30 -7.79 5.36
C PHE A 68 4.80 -8.09 5.45
N ALA A 69 5.32 -8.57 6.59
CA ALA A 69 6.72 -8.95 6.75
C ALA A 69 7.19 -10.06 5.76
N LYS A 70 6.24 -10.83 5.21
CA LYS A 70 6.52 -11.86 4.19
C LYS A 70 6.67 -11.29 2.77
N TRP A 71 6.33 -10.03 2.58
CA TRP A 71 6.38 -9.36 1.29
C TRP A 71 7.81 -8.91 0.98
N ARG A 72 8.08 -8.65 -0.30
CA ARG A 72 9.41 -8.26 -0.77
C ARG A 72 9.33 -6.98 -1.58
N LYS A 73 10.22 -6.04 -1.30
CA LYS A 73 10.44 -4.89 -2.18
C LYS A 73 10.87 -5.38 -3.55
N VAL A 74 10.24 -4.85 -4.59
CA VAL A 74 10.69 -5.05 -5.96
C VAL A 74 11.87 -4.10 -6.16
N GLN A 75 13.09 -4.65 -6.26
CA GLN A 75 14.23 -3.87 -6.74
C GLN A 75 14.00 -3.60 -8.23
N THR A 76 13.74 -2.34 -8.55
CA THR A 76 14.02 -1.77 -9.88
C THR A 76 15.51 -1.64 -10.08
#